data_AF-A0A961JE60-F1
#
_entry.id   AF-A0A961JE60-F1
#
_cell.length_a   1.000
_cell.length_b   1.000
_cell.length_c   1.000
_cell.angle_alpha   90.00
_cell.angle_beta   90.00
_cell.angle_gamma   90.00
#
_symmetry.space_group_name_H-M   'P 1'
#
loop_
_entity.id
_entity.type
_entity.pdbx_description
1 polymer ?
#
loop_
_entity_poly.entity_id
_entity_poly.type
_entity_poly.pdbx_seq_one_letter_code
_entity_poly.pdbx_strand_id
1 'polypeptide(L)' 'MTDIRDAGFFTEKLETRDPELFGAIRGELRRQQDEIELIASENIVSRAVMEAQGSVMTNKYA' A
#
# COMPACT_ATOMS: atom_id res chain seq x y z
N MET A 1 -25.91 -22.25 -0.06
CA MET A 1 -25.75 -21.08 -0.94
C MET A 1 -25.17 -19.98 -0.07
N THR A 2 -23.84 -19.96 0.10
CA THR A 2 -23.17 -18.98 0.96
C THR A 2 -23.29 -17.62 0.29
N ASP A 3 -23.69 -16.59 1.02
CA ASP A 3 -23.76 -15.23 0.50
C ASP A 3 -22.34 -14.79 0.10
N ILE A 4 -22.06 -14.70 -1.21
CA ILE A 4 -20.73 -14.45 -1.79
C ILE A 4 -20.32 -12.98 -1.64
N ARG A 5 -21.16 -12.14 -1.02
CA ARG A 5 -20.95 -10.70 -0.95
C ARG A 5 -20.11 -10.36 0.27
N ASP A 6 -18.80 -10.32 0.07
CA ASP A 6 -17.87 -9.67 0.99
C ASP A 6 -18.18 -8.16 1.05
N ALA A 7 -18.89 -7.75 2.09
CA ALA A 7 -19.33 -6.36 2.29
C ALA A 7 -18.17 -5.37 2.41
N GLY A 8 -16.97 -5.83 2.80
CA GLY A 8 -15.78 -5.00 2.99
C GLY A 8 -14.94 -4.79 1.74
N PHE A 9 -15.19 -5.51 0.64
CA PHE A 9 -14.26 -5.60 -0.48
C PHE A 9 -13.79 -4.25 -1.04
N PHE A 10 -14.68 -3.26 -1.14
CA PHE A 10 -14.37 -1.95 -1.73
C PHE A 10 -14.07 -0.83 -0.72
N THR A 11 -14.44 -1.01 0.55
CA THR A 11 -14.47 0.09 1.54
C THR A 11 -13.59 -0.16 2.74
N GLU A 12 -13.21 -1.41 2.98
CA GLU A 12 -12.36 -1.77 4.09
C GLU A 12 -10.92 -1.29 3.84
N LYS A 13 -10.28 -0.76 4.90
CA LYS A 13 -8.89 -0.32 4.82
C LYS A 13 -7.96 -1.52 4.94
N LEU A 14 -6.78 -1.42 4.34
CA LEU A 14 -5.76 -2.46 4.44
C LEU A 14 -5.44 -2.85 5.90
N GLU A 15 -5.38 -1.87 6.80
CA GLU A 15 -5.12 -2.08 8.23
C GLU A 15 -6.09 -3.07 8.90
N THR A 16 -7.37 -3.03 8.54
CA THR A 16 -8.36 -3.95 9.12
C THR A 16 -8.53 -5.21 8.28
N ARG A 17 -8.43 -5.08 6.95
CA ARG A 17 -8.58 -6.19 6.01
C ARG A 17 -7.43 -7.19 6.09
N ASP A 18 -6.21 -6.69 6.21
CA ASP A 18 -4.98 -7.47 6.32
C ASP A 18 -3.98 -6.76 7.28
N PRO A 19 -4.18 -6.92 8.61
CA PRO A 19 -3.36 -6.29 9.62
C PRO A 19 -1.89 -6.74 9.57
N GLU A 20 -1.63 -7.97 9.13
CA GLU A 20 -0.27 -8.52 9.02
C GLU A 20 0.51 -7.80 7.92
N LEU A 21 -0.07 -7.69 6.72
CA LEU A 21 0.53 -6.98 5.61
C LEU A 21 0.68 -5.48 5.91
N PHE A 22 -0.32 -4.87 6.54
CA PHE A 22 -0.22 -3.48 6.99
C PHE A 22 0.95 -3.30 7.98
N GLY A 23 1.09 -4.21 8.94
CA GLY A 23 2.19 -4.23 9.90
C GLY A 23 3.56 -4.31 9.20
N ALA A 24 3.71 -5.18 8.21
CA ALA A 24 4.94 -5.32 7.43
C ALA A 24 5.31 -4.01 6.68
N ILE A 25 4.34 -3.36 6.03
CA ILE A 25 4.55 -2.08 5.34
C ILE A 25 4.99 -0.98 6.33
N ARG A 26 4.38 -0.93 7.52
CA ARG A 26 4.76 0.03 8.58
C ARG A 26 6.16 -0.26 9.13
N GLY A 27 6.54 -1.52 9.23
CA GLY A 27 7.90 -1.93 9.60
C GLY A 27 8.94 -1.46 8.59
N GLU A 28 8.67 -1.66 7.29
CA GLU A 28 9.58 -1.20 6.22
C GLU A 28 9.68 0.32 6.17
N LEU A 29 8.57 1.05 6.33
CA LEU A 29 8.60 2.51 6.44
C LEU A 29 9.52 2.97 7.58
N ARG A 30 9.46 2.29 8.74
CA ARG A 30 10.35 2.59 9.86
C ARG A 30 11.80 2.31 9.50
N ARG A 31 12.10 1.18 8.86
CA ARG A 31 13.46 0.84 8.41
C ARG A 31 14.06 1.95 7.52
N GLN A 32 13.30 2.39 6.51
CA GLN A 32 13.72 3.47 5.61
C GLN A 32 13.90 4.83 6.31
N GLN A 33 13.22 5.07 7.43
CA GLN A 33 13.33 6.31 8.20
C GLN A 33 14.49 6.29 9.20
N ASP A 34 14.83 5.12 9.73
CA ASP A 34 15.81 4.95 10.80
C ASP A 34 17.22 4.62 10.26
N GLU A 35 17.35 4.26 8.97
CA GLU A 35 18.61 3.90 8.32
C GLU A 35 19.07 4.93 7.27
N ILE A 36 20.36 4.89 6.91
CA ILE A 36 20.91 5.67 5.80
C ILE A 36 20.96 4.77 4.56
N GLU A 37 20.16 5.12 3.55
CA GLU A 37 20.12 4.39 2.28
C GLU A 37 21.28 4.81 1.36
N LEU A 38 22.18 3.86 1.05
CA LEU A 38 23.40 4.10 0.26
C LEU A 38 23.36 3.43 -1.13
N ILE A 39 22.25 2.81 -1.49
CA ILE A 39 22.08 2.16 -2.79
C ILE A 39 21.77 3.23 -3.83
N ALA A 40 22.73 3.50 -4.72
CA ALA A 40 22.65 4.62 -5.68
C ALA A 40 21.45 4.56 -6.64
N SER A 41 20.87 3.38 -6.86
CA SER A 41 19.69 3.19 -7.71
C SER A 41 18.36 3.33 -6.99
N GLU A 42 18.34 3.39 -5.66
CA GLU A 42 17.13 3.50 -4.86
C GLU A 42 16.83 4.97 -4.50
N ASN A 43 15.54 5.27 -4.26
CA ASN A 43 15.10 6.62 -3.95
C ASN A 43 13.76 6.61 -3.20
N ILE A 44 13.47 7.70 -2.48
CA ILE A 44 12.19 7.92 -1.79
C ILE A 44 11.31 8.82 -2.65
N VAL A 45 10.21 8.27 -3.14
CA VAL A 45 9.25 9.01 -3.99
C VAL A 45 8.45 10.03 -3.18
N SER A 46 7.92 11.05 -3.86
CA SER A 46 7.07 12.06 -3.20
C SER A 46 5.70 11.50 -2.84
N ARG A 47 5.02 12.13 -1.87
CA ARG A 47 3.66 11.75 -1.47
C ARG A 47 2.67 11.80 -2.64
N ALA A 48 2.81 12.79 -3.53
CA ALA A 48 1.95 12.93 -4.70
C ALA A 48 2.09 11.75 -5.67
N VAL A 49 3.30 11.19 -5.82
CA VAL A 49 3.52 9.99 -6.65
C VAL A 49 2.85 8.76 -6.02
N MET A 50 2.96 8.58 -4.70
CA MET A 50 2.27 7.49 -4.01
C MET A 50 0.74 7.59 -4.11
N GLU A 51 0.19 8.81 -3.94
CA GLU A 51 -1.25 9.07 -4.09
C GLU A 51 -1.74 8.72 -5.51
N ALA A 52 -0.98 9.08 -6.54
CA ALA A 52 -1.31 8.73 -7.93
C ALA A 52 -1.23 7.22 -8.19
N GLN A 53 -0.21 6.54 -7.65
CA GLN A 53 -0.02 5.09 -7.81
C GLN A 53 -1.19 4.29 -7.22
N GLY A 54 -1.74 4.72 -6.07
CA GLY A 54 -2.88 4.09 -5.41
C GLY A 54 -4.26 4.50 -5.95
N SER A 55 -4.33 5.18 -7.10
CA SER A 55 -5.58 5.72 -7.62
C SER A 55 -6.38 4.74 -8.49
N VAL A 56 -7.60 5.14 -8.86
CA VAL A 56 -8.51 4.37 -9.72
C VAL A 56 -7.96 4.09 -11.13
N MET A 57 -6.85 4.71 -11.52
CA MET A 57 -6.21 4.50 -12.82
C MET A 57 -5.80 3.03 -13.05
N THR A 58 -5.53 2.28 -11.97
CA THR A 58 -5.20 0.83 -12.06
C THR A 58 -6.33 -0.03 -12.63
N ASN A 59 -7.57 0.47 -12.70
CA ASN A 59 -8.72 -0.28 -13.17
C ASN A 59 -8.88 -0.23 -14.71
N LYS A 60 -8.11 0.64 -15.40
CA LYS A 60 -8.32 0.91 -16.83
C LYS A 60 -7.39 0.07 -17.70
N TYR A 61 -7.97 -0.57 -18.73
CA TYR A 61 -7.25 -1.11 -19.88
C TYR A 61 -7.18 -0.05 -20.98
N ALA A 62 -6.00 0.27 -21.50
CA ALA A 62 -5.76 1.28 -22.54
C ALA A 62 -4.78 0.74 -23.58
#